data_AF-A0A7X6MJM2-F1
#
_entry.id   AF-A0A7X6MJM2-F1
#
_cell.length_a   1.000
_cell.length_b   1.000
_cell.length_c   1.000
_cell.angle_alpha   90.00
_cell.angle_beta   90.00
_cell.angle_gamma   90.00
#
_symmetry.space_group_name_H-M   'P 1'
#
loop_
_entity.id
_entity.type
_entity.pdbx_description
1 polymer ?
#
loop_
_entity_poly.entity_id
_entity_poly.type
_entity_poly.pdbx_seq_one_letter_code
_entity_poly.pdbx_strand_id
1 'polypeptide(L)'
;MSRPAPQVPFERRRPIPPLNSVDEVKRAVAYPYFLRGLLTVGTVMFALVFAWAMYALVNRDRDLDTTITIVFAVALFTVAVLVPRVGFPILARRFYARVMRGGVLCDVYPAGFRDAETAILIDARLPDAQAAYVHDAIVSWLGRSASDPAARTQAGDLFAGSRIRSADELAGPGARGGFLVATDKNPYQGWRLILPETNPRDPHRPYSNGLVVQVDTPSLESAGK
;
A
#
# COMPACT_ATOMS: atom_id res chain seq x y z
N MET A 1 -4.05 -46.94 -0.77
CA MET A 1 -3.65 -46.20 0.44
C MET A 1 -2.43 -45.37 0.09
N SER A 2 -2.61 -44.09 -0.25
CA SER A 2 -1.52 -43.22 -0.69
C SER A 2 -1.03 -42.39 0.50
N ARG A 3 0.28 -42.46 0.79
CA ARG A 3 0.96 -41.61 1.77
C ARG A 3 0.66 -40.13 1.49
N PRO A 4 0.24 -39.32 2.48
CA PRO A 4 0.28 -37.89 2.32
C PRO A 4 1.75 -37.47 2.21
N ALA A 5 2.05 -36.62 1.21
CA ALA A 5 3.36 -36.02 1.05
C ALA A 5 3.75 -35.28 2.34
N PRO A 6 5.05 -35.25 2.71
CA PRO A 6 5.50 -34.50 3.88
C PRO A 6 5.09 -33.03 3.71
N GLN A 7 4.18 -32.57 4.56
CA GLN A 7 3.86 -31.16 4.70
C GLN A 7 5.12 -30.49 5.22
N VAL A 8 5.85 -29.83 4.32
CA VAL A 8 6.92 -28.93 4.73
C VAL A 8 6.26 -27.90 5.63
N PRO A 9 6.72 -27.71 6.89
CA PRO A 9 6.13 -26.71 7.76
C PRO A 9 6.13 -25.38 7.02
N PHE A 10 4.98 -24.70 7.02
CA PHE A 10 4.89 -23.32 6.58
C PHE A 10 5.65 -22.46 7.60
N GLU A 11 6.96 -22.47 7.49
CA GLU A 11 7.83 -21.75 8.40
C GLU A 11 7.94 -20.33 7.88
N ARG A 12 7.52 -19.37 8.70
CA ARG A 12 7.62 -17.97 8.35
C ARG A 12 9.10 -17.60 8.26
N ARG A 13 9.60 -17.47 7.03
CA ARG A 13 11.04 -17.36 6.75
C ARG A 13 11.67 -16.01 7.15
N ARG A 14 10.88 -15.07 7.67
CA ARG A 14 11.29 -13.67 7.78
C ARG A 14 11.01 -13.12 9.19
N PRO A 15 11.97 -12.40 9.79
CA PRO A 15 11.75 -11.74 11.06
C PRO A 15 10.66 -10.67 10.89
N ILE A 16 9.70 -10.65 11.80
CA ILE A 16 8.60 -9.68 11.80
C ILE A 16 9.20 -8.28 12.04
N PRO A 17 8.99 -7.30 11.15
CA PRO A 17 9.43 -5.94 11.37
C PRO A 17 8.83 -5.38 12.67
N PRO A 18 9.63 -4.77 13.56
CA PRO A 18 9.08 -4.04 14.69
C PRO A 18 8.34 -2.82 14.13
N LEU A 19 7.01 -2.80 14.25
CA LEU A 19 6.15 -1.66 13.88
C LEU A 19 5.38 -1.17 15.12
N ASN A 20 6.04 -1.17 16.27
CA ASN A 20 5.44 -0.86 17.56
C ASN A 20 5.40 0.65 17.82
N SER A 21 6.21 1.43 17.10
CA SER A 21 6.26 2.88 17.22
C SER A 21 6.12 3.61 15.88
N VAL A 22 5.65 4.86 15.93
CA VAL A 22 5.53 5.73 14.75
C VAL A 22 6.88 5.92 14.05
N ASP A 23 7.98 5.94 14.80
CA ASP A 23 9.31 6.14 14.25
C ASP A 23 9.86 4.88 13.56
N GLU A 24 9.49 3.69 14.03
CA GLU A 24 9.75 2.43 13.32
C GLU A 24 8.95 2.36 12.01
N VAL A 25 7.67 2.74 12.06
CA VAL A 25 6.81 2.81 10.87
C VAL A 25 7.39 3.79 9.84
N LYS A 26 7.92 4.94 10.26
CA LYS A 26 8.61 5.89 9.36
C LYS A 26 9.80 5.29 8.64
N ARG A 27 10.56 4.41 9.31
CA ARG A 27 11.78 3.79 8.75
C ARG A 27 11.47 2.60 7.86
N ALA A 28 10.47 1.81 8.23
CA ALA A 28 10.14 0.56 7.55
C ALA A 28 9.12 0.72 6.42
N VAL A 29 8.24 1.72 6.48
CA VAL A 29 7.20 1.90 5.45
C VAL A 29 7.73 2.70 4.27
N ALA A 30 7.76 2.09 3.09
CA ALA A 30 7.98 2.80 1.84
C ALA A 30 6.82 3.78 1.62
N TYR A 31 7.09 5.09 1.70
CA TYR A 31 6.06 6.12 1.61
C TYR A 31 5.20 5.94 0.35
N PRO A 32 3.86 6.03 0.48
CA PRO A 32 2.95 5.79 -0.62
C PRO A 32 3.21 6.76 -1.78
N TYR A 33 3.11 6.26 -3.00
CA TYR A 33 3.31 7.00 -4.25
C TYR A 33 2.53 8.32 -4.35
N PHE A 34 1.42 8.47 -3.62
CA PHE A 34 0.68 9.73 -3.53
C PHE A 34 1.53 10.89 -2.98
N LEU A 35 2.43 10.63 -2.01
CA LEU A 35 3.34 11.65 -1.50
C LEU A 35 4.37 12.07 -2.56
N ARG A 36 4.88 11.10 -3.33
CA ARG A 36 5.77 11.36 -4.47
C ARG A 36 5.04 12.15 -5.56
N GLY A 37 3.81 11.79 -5.90
CA GLY A 37 2.99 12.51 -6.87
C GLY A 37 2.75 13.96 -6.44
N LEU A 38 2.41 14.20 -5.17
CA LEU A 38 2.23 15.55 -4.63
C LEU A 38 3.54 16.37 -4.68
N LEU A 39 4.67 15.73 -4.37
CA LEU A 39 6.00 16.33 -4.50
C LEU A 39 6.33 16.66 -5.96
N THR A 40 6.06 15.77 -6.91
CA THR A 40 6.31 15.99 -8.33
C THR A 40 5.43 17.12 -8.87
N VAL A 41 4.12 17.11 -8.55
CA VAL A 41 3.19 18.19 -8.95
C VAL A 41 3.61 19.52 -8.33
N GLY A 42 3.99 19.52 -7.05
CA GLY A 42 4.52 20.71 -6.38
C GLY A 42 5.81 21.22 -7.02
N THR A 43 6.71 20.33 -7.43
CA THR A 43 7.97 20.68 -8.10
C THR A 43 7.73 21.26 -9.50
N VAL A 44 6.82 20.66 -10.28
CA VAL A 44 6.44 21.17 -11.61
C VAL A 44 5.77 22.54 -11.50
N MET A 45 4.83 22.68 -10.55
CA MET A 45 4.20 23.97 -10.23
C MET A 45 5.23 25.01 -9.83
N PHE A 46 6.19 24.65 -8.97
CA PHE A 46 7.27 25.54 -8.56
C PHE A 46 8.09 26.00 -9.77
N ALA A 47 8.49 25.10 -10.66
CA ALA A 47 9.28 25.45 -11.84
C ALA A 47 8.54 26.43 -12.78
N LEU A 48 7.24 26.20 -13.01
CA LEU A 48 6.40 27.09 -13.83
C LEU A 48 6.25 28.47 -13.20
N VAL A 49 5.96 28.53 -11.90
CA VAL A 49 5.79 29.79 -11.16
C VAL A 49 7.11 30.55 -11.05
N PHE A 50 8.22 29.85 -10.81
CA PHE A 50 9.54 30.44 -10.69
C PHE A 50 10.03 31.04 -12.01
N ALA A 51 9.85 30.33 -13.13
CA ALA A 51 10.18 30.85 -14.46
C ALA A 51 9.35 32.11 -14.80
N TRP A 52 8.05 32.11 -14.46
CA TRP A 52 7.19 33.27 -14.65
C TRP A 52 7.60 34.46 -13.77
N ALA A 53 7.92 34.21 -12.50
CA ALA A 53 8.40 35.24 -11.58
C ALA A 53 9.73 35.87 -12.05
N MET A 54 10.66 35.05 -12.55
CA MET A 54 11.91 35.53 -13.14
C MET A 54 11.66 36.38 -14.40
N TYR A 55 10.74 35.95 -15.27
CA TYR A 55 10.34 36.73 -16.44
C TYR A 55 9.75 38.10 -16.07
N ALA A 56 8.88 38.13 -15.04
CA ALA A 56 8.29 39.37 -14.53
C ALA A 56 9.34 40.32 -13.92
N LEU A 57 10.36 39.79 -13.24
CA LEU A 57 11.45 40.59 -12.67
C LEU A 57 12.37 41.19 -13.73
N VAL A 58 12.63 40.46 -14.83
CA VAL A 58 13.47 40.93 -15.94
C VAL A 58 12.74 41.97 -16.80
N ASN A 59 11.44 41.79 -17.01
CA ASN A 59 10.62 42.67 -17.86
C ASN A 59 9.83 43.72 -17.05
N ARG A 60 10.33 44.09 -15.87
CA ARG A 60 9.65 44.96 -14.89
C ARG A 60 9.27 46.35 -15.44
N ASP A 61 9.93 46.79 -16.52
CA ASP A 61 9.70 48.08 -17.17
C ASP A 61 8.56 48.08 -18.21
N ARG A 62 8.00 46.91 -18.55
CA ARG A 62 6.71 46.81 -19.25
C ARG A 62 5.63 46.65 -18.20
N ASP A 63 4.50 47.38 -18.32
CA ASP A 63 3.31 47.28 -17.47
C ASP A 63 2.84 45.83 -17.31
N LEU A 64 3.47 45.11 -16.39
CA LEU A 64 3.15 43.76 -16.01
C LEU A 64 2.07 43.87 -14.93
N ASP A 65 0.93 43.27 -15.21
CA ASP A 65 -0.21 43.28 -14.30
C ASP A 65 0.23 42.80 -12.91
N THR A 66 0.26 43.75 -11.97
CA THR A 66 0.73 43.55 -10.60
C THR A 66 -0.11 42.47 -9.89
N THR A 67 -1.37 42.32 -10.31
CA THR A 67 -2.29 41.28 -9.84
C THR A 67 -1.76 39.88 -10.12
N ILE A 68 -1.28 39.65 -11.34
CA ILE A 68 -0.74 38.34 -11.77
C ILE A 68 0.48 38.00 -10.92
N THR A 69 1.39 38.96 -10.72
CA THR A 69 2.61 38.74 -9.95
C THR A 69 2.32 38.37 -8.48
N ILE A 70 1.34 39.03 -7.85
CA ILE A 70 0.92 38.72 -6.47
C ILE A 70 0.31 37.31 -6.40
N VAL A 71 -0.57 36.94 -7.32
CA VAL A 71 -1.19 35.60 -7.36
C VAL A 71 -0.12 34.51 -7.49
N PHE A 72 0.87 34.71 -8.37
CA PHE A 72 1.98 33.76 -8.52
C PHE A 72 2.89 33.69 -7.29
N ALA A 73 3.17 34.82 -6.62
CA ALA A 73 3.95 34.84 -5.39
C ALA A 73 3.24 34.10 -4.24
N VAL A 74 1.92 34.27 -4.11
CA VAL A 74 1.10 33.54 -3.12
C VAL A 74 1.05 32.05 -3.45
N ALA A 75 0.90 31.68 -4.73
CA ALA A 75 0.95 30.29 -5.16
C ALA A 75 2.31 29.65 -4.86
N LEU A 76 3.41 30.35 -5.13
CA LEU A 76 4.78 29.91 -4.82
C LEU A 76 4.95 29.68 -3.33
N PHE A 77 4.56 30.64 -2.51
CA PHE A 77 4.65 30.53 -1.05
C PHE A 77 3.83 29.36 -0.51
N THR A 78 2.62 29.16 -1.05
CA THR A 78 1.74 28.05 -0.66
C THR A 78 2.38 26.70 -0.98
N VAL A 79 2.93 26.54 -2.19
CA VAL A 79 3.55 25.27 -2.62
C VAL A 79 4.90 25.03 -1.97
N ALA A 80 5.75 26.05 -1.84
CA ALA A 80 7.11 25.91 -1.33
C ALA A 80 7.18 25.87 0.20
N VAL A 81 6.26 26.55 0.89
CA VAL A 81 6.30 26.69 2.36
C VAL A 81 5.13 25.98 3.01
N LEU A 82 3.89 26.31 2.63
CA LEU A 82 2.71 25.82 3.35
C LEU A 82 2.51 24.31 3.16
N VAL A 83 2.62 23.79 1.94
CA VAL A 83 2.47 22.35 1.67
C VAL A 83 3.53 21.52 2.42
N PRO A 84 4.83 21.88 2.39
CA PRO A 84 5.84 21.11 3.12
C PRO A 84 5.72 21.21 4.64
N ARG A 85 5.44 22.40 5.17
CA ARG A 85 5.41 22.65 6.62
C ARG A 85 4.11 22.24 7.29
N VAL A 86 2.99 22.27 6.58
CA VAL A 86 1.66 22.06 7.16
C VAL A 86 0.97 20.86 6.52
N GLY A 87 0.97 20.78 5.19
CA GLY A 87 0.33 19.69 4.44
C GLY A 87 0.92 18.32 4.77
N PHE A 88 2.24 18.14 4.59
CA PHE A 88 2.88 16.84 4.84
C PHE A 88 2.72 16.36 6.29
N PRO A 89 2.95 17.16 7.34
CA PRO A 89 2.77 16.69 8.71
C PRO A 89 1.34 16.26 9.00
N ILE A 90 0.32 16.94 8.47
CA ILE A 90 -1.08 16.57 8.67
C ILE A 90 -1.40 15.25 7.96
N LEU A 91 -0.98 15.11 6.70
CA LEU A 91 -1.16 13.87 5.92
C LEU A 91 -0.44 12.69 6.58
N ALA A 92 0.80 12.89 7.01
CA ALA A 92 1.59 11.89 7.70
C ALA A 92 0.95 11.50 9.05
N ARG A 93 0.50 12.47 9.86
CA ARG A 93 -0.24 12.20 11.11
C ARG A 93 -1.49 11.37 10.87
N ARG A 94 -2.28 11.68 9.82
CA ARG A 94 -3.47 10.90 9.46
C ARG A 94 -3.10 9.47 9.04
N PHE A 95 -2.03 9.32 8.27
CA PHE A 95 -1.50 8.02 7.89
C PHE A 95 -1.08 7.21 9.12
N TYR A 96 -0.23 7.76 10.00
CA TYR A 96 0.20 7.06 11.21
C TYR A 96 -0.97 6.74 12.14
N ALA A 97 -1.93 7.64 12.30
CA ALA A 97 -3.13 7.35 13.07
C ALA A 97 -3.92 6.17 12.47
N ARG A 98 -3.96 6.05 11.14
CA ARG A 98 -4.61 4.93 10.44
C ARG A 98 -3.84 3.62 10.61
N VAL A 99 -2.51 3.67 10.57
CA VAL A 99 -1.63 2.53 10.89
C VAL A 99 -1.91 2.02 12.31
N MET A 100 -1.92 2.93 13.29
CA MET A 100 -2.07 2.56 14.70
C MET A 100 -3.49 2.09 15.07
N ARG A 101 -4.53 2.53 14.35
CA ARG A 101 -5.93 2.12 14.62
C ARG A 101 -6.27 0.71 14.16
N GLY A 102 -5.54 0.16 13.20
CA GLY A 102 -5.92 -1.13 12.61
C GLY A 102 -5.11 -1.54 11.39
N GLY A 103 -3.87 -1.07 11.25
CA GLY A 103 -2.99 -1.59 10.22
C GLY A 103 -2.67 -3.06 10.48
N VAL A 104 -2.76 -3.88 9.43
CA VAL A 104 -2.42 -5.30 9.47
C VAL A 104 -1.12 -5.49 8.70
N LEU A 105 -0.10 -5.97 9.40
CA LEU A 105 1.15 -6.35 8.78
C LEU A 105 1.00 -7.75 8.22
N CYS A 106 1.27 -7.93 6.95
CA CYS A 106 1.14 -9.19 6.25
C CYS A 106 2.46 -9.61 5.61
N ASP A 107 2.74 -10.91 5.66
CA ASP A 107 3.77 -11.54 4.84
C ASP A 107 3.20 -11.83 3.45
N VAL A 108 4.05 -11.71 2.43
CA VAL A 108 3.67 -11.77 1.02
C VAL A 108 4.07 -13.12 0.44
N TYR A 109 3.11 -13.80 -0.16
CA TYR A 109 3.31 -15.05 -0.90
C TYR A 109 2.80 -14.89 -2.33
N PRO A 110 3.51 -15.45 -3.33
CA PRO A 110 3.05 -15.38 -4.70
C PRO A 110 1.77 -16.21 -4.87
N ALA A 111 0.74 -15.63 -5.49
CA ALA A 111 -0.51 -16.35 -5.74
C ALA A 111 -0.40 -17.38 -6.88
N GLY A 112 0.67 -17.33 -7.67
CA GLY A 112 0.86 -18.22 -8.83
C GLY A 112 -0.19 -18.03 -9.94
N PHE A 113 -0.93 -16.91 -9.89
CA PHE A 113 -1.93 -16.58 -10.90
C PHE A 113 -1.25 -16.20 -12.23
N ARG A 114 -1.96 -16.39 -13.35
CA ARG A 114 -1.43 -16.10 -14.69
C ARG A 114 -1.11 -14.60 -14.87
N ASP A 115 -1.78 -13.77 -14.08
CA ASP A 115 -1.47 -12.35 -13.91
C ASP A 115 -0.43 -12.22 -12.78
N ALA A 116 0.82 -11.97 -13.16
CA ALA A 116 2.00 -12.04 -12.31
C ALA A 116 2.03 -10.98 -11.19
N GLU A 117 0.97 -10.19 -11.04
CA GLU A 117 0.85 -9.10 -10.06
C GLU A 117 -0.12 -9.42 -8.91
N THR A 118 -0.70 -10.63 -8.85
CA THR A 118 -1.56 -11.03 -7.73
C THR A 118 -0.74 -11.64 -6.60
N ALA A 119 -0.95 -11.15 -5.38
CA ALA A 119 -0.27 -11.61 -4.17
C ALA A 119 -1.25 -12.13 -3.12
N ILE A 120 -0.84 -13.19 -2.40
CA ILE A 120 -1.47 -13.67 -1.18
C ILE A 120 -0.78 -12.96 -0.01
N LEU A 121 -1.56 -12.27 0.82
CA LEU A 121 -1.09 -11.60 2.02
C LEU A 121 -1.64 -12.32 3.24
N ILE A 122 -0.78 -12.67 4.19
CA ILE A 122 -1.19 -13.38 5.42
C ILE A 122 -0.76 -12.57 6.63
N ASP A 123 -1.72 -12.29 7.52
CA ASP A 123 -1.48 -11.52 8.75
C ASP A 123 -0.35 -12.13 9.58
N ALA A 124 0.64 -11.30 9.88
CA ALA A 124 1.81 -11.64 10.67
C ALA A 124 1.45 -11.99 12.13
N ARG A 125 0.26 -11.64 12.60
CA ARG A 125 -0.17 -11.99 13.97
C ARG A 125 -0.69 -13.41 14.08
N LEU A 126 -0.96 -14.08 12.96
CA LEU A 126 -1.44 -15.46 12.98
C LEU A 126 -0.33 -16.43 13.40
N PRO A 127 -0.65 -17.45 14.22
CA PRO A 127 0.24 -18.58 14.47
C PRO A 127 0.59 -19.29 13.16
N ASP A 128 1.80 -19.86 13.05
CA ASP A 128 2.29 -20.48 11.81
C ASP A 128 1.37 -21.59 11.29
N ALA A 129 0.78 -22.39 12.17
CA ALA A 129 -0.20 -23.41 11.80
C ALA A 129 -1.46 -22.81 11.15
N GLN A 130 -1.94 -21.68 11.65
CA GLN A 130 -3.09 -20.97 11.09
C GLN A 130 -2.71 -20.27 9.77
N ALA A 131 -1.51 -19.70 9.70
CA ALA A 131 -1.00 -19.10 8.48
C ALA A 131 -0.86 -20.14 7.35
N ALA A 132 -0.39 -21.34 7.66
CA ALA A 132 -0.34 -22.49 6.75
C ALA A 132 -1.74 -22.84 6.23
N TYR A 133 -2.70 -22.97 7.14
CA TYR A 133 -4.08 -23.30 6.80
C TYR A 133 -4.70 -22.24 5.88
N VAL A 134 -4.51 -20.96 6.19
CA VAL A 134 -4.99 -19.83 5.38
C VAL A 134 -4.36 -19.86 4.00
N HIS A 135 -3.04 -20.06 3.91
CA HIS A 135 -2.32 -20.18 2.65
C HIS A 135 -2.90 -21.31 1.79
N ASP A 136 -3.02 -22.52 2.36
CA ASP A 136 -3.51 -23.70 1.65
C ASP A 136 -4.97 -23.56 1.22
N ALA A 137 -5.80 -22.90 2.05
CA ALA A 137 -7.19 -22.61 1.72
C ALA A 137 -7.29 -21.68 0.50
N ILE A 138 -6.48 -20.64 0.44
CA ILE A 138 -6.43 -19.69 -0.69
C ILE A 138 -5.88 -20.38 -1.94
N VAL A 139 -4.77 -21.12 -1.84
CA VAL A 139 -4.18 -21.86 -2.97
C VAL A 139 -5.16 -22.92 -3.50
N SER A 140 -5.85 -23.64 -2.62
CA SER A 140 -6.87 -24.61 -3.02
C SER A 140 -8.05 -23.96 -3.72
N TRP A 141 -8.48 -22.78 -3.24
CA TRP A 141 -9.52 -21.99 -3.91
C TRP A 141 -9.06 -21.52 -5.30
N LEU A 142 -7.85 -20.97 -5.40
CA LEU A 142 -7.26 -20.55 -6.68
C LEU A 142 -7.14 -21.72 -7.66
N GLY A 143 -6.72 -22.89 -7.20
CA GLY A 143 -6.64 -24.11 -8.01
C GLY A 143 -8.01 -24.55 -8.54
N ARG A 144 -9.05 -24.52 -7.71
CA ARG A 144 -10.43 -24.80 -8.13
C ARG A 144 -10.93 -23.78 -9.15
N SER A 145 -10.78 -22.49 -8.88
CA SER A 145 -11.15 -21.40 -9.79
C SER A 145 -10.40 -21.47 -11.12
N ALA A 146 -9.14 -21.92 -11.11
CA ALA A 146 -8.35 -22.16 -12.31
C ALA A 146 -8.76 -23.43 -13.05
N SER A 147 -9.43 -24.39 -12.43
CA SER A 147 -9.88 -25.63 -13.10
C SER A 147 -11.29 -25.52 -13.70
N ASP A 148 -12.12 -24.61 -13.21
CA ASP A 148 -13.50 -24.41 -13.66
C ASP A 148 -13.59 -23.30 -14.74
N PRO A 149 -13.98 -23.62 -15.98
CA PRO A 149 -14.14 -22.64 -17.05
C PRO A 149 -15.14 -21.52 -16.74
N ALA A 150 -16.19 -21.78 -15.96
CA ALA A 150 -17.18 -20.76 -15.58
C ALA A 150 -16.61 -19.80 -14.54
N ALA A 151 -15.88 -20.33 -13.55
CA ALA A 151 -15.16 -19.52 -12.56
C ALA A 151 -14.02 -18.71 -13.18
N ARG A 152 -13.35 -19.22 -14.23
CA ARG A 152 -12.34 -18.45 -14.98
C ARG A 152 -12.92 -17.21 -15.65
N THR A 153 -14.13 -17.27 -16.19
CA THR A 153 -14.79 -16.10 -16.80
C THR A 153 -15.14 -15.05 -15.74
N GLN A 154 -15.51 -15.49 -14.53
CA GLN A 154 -15.76 -14.61 -13.38
C GLN A 154 -14.47 -14.11 -12.70
N ALA A 155 -13.32 -14.77 -12.91
CA ALA A 155 -12.06 -14.34 -12.32
C ALA A 155 -11.60 -12.97 -12.86
N GLY A 156 -12.02 -12.58 -14.07
CA GLY A 156 -11.86 -11.22 -14.58
C GLY A 156 -12.55 -10.16 -13.72
N ASP A 157 -13.62 -10.55 -13.02
CA ASP A 157 -14.39 -9.69 -12.11
C ASP A 157 -13.99 -9.85 -10.63
N LEU A 158 -13.02 -10.71 -10.30
CA LEU A 158 -12.62 -10.99 -8.92
C LEU A 158 -12.27 -9.70 -8.15
N PHE A 159 -11.64 -8.75 -8.84
CA PHE A 159 -11.28 -7.44 -8.32
C PHE A 159 -12.13 -6.29 -8.88
N ALA A 160 -13.23 -6.59 -9.60
CA ALA A 160 -14.11 -5.57 -10.16
C ALA A 160 -14.67 -4.69 -9.04
N GLY A 161 -14.07 -3.51 -8.88
CA GLY A 161 -14.43 -2.51 -7.87
C GLY A 161 -13.65 -2.54 -6.56
N SER A 162 -12.70 -3.46 -6.35
CA SER A 162 -11.88 -3.48 -5.12
C SER A 162 -10.52 -4.17 -5.33
N ARG A 163 -9.46 -3.62 -4.72
CA ARG A 163 -8.09 -4.14 -4.91
C ARG A 163 -7.71 -5.25 -3.94
N ILE A 164 -8.47 -5.41 -2.84
CA ILE A 164 -8.22 -6.38 -1.79
C ILE A 164 -9.47 -7.23 -1.60
N ARG A 165 -9.30 -8.55 -1.56
CA ARG A 165 -10.33 -9.51 -1.14
C ARG A 165 -9.86 -10.21 0.12
N SER A 166 -10.73 -10.35 1.11
CA SER A 166 -10.38 -11.13 2.29
C SER A 166 -10.54 -12.62 1.99
N ALA A 167 -9.64 -13.44 2.51
CA ALA A 167 -9.62 -14.85 2.19
C ALA A 167 -10.81 -15.62 2.78
N ASP A 168 -11.44 -15.09 3.82
CA ASP A 168 -12.68 -15.63 4.37
C ASP A 168 -13.89 -15.46 3.44
N GLU A 169 -13.89 -14.46 2.56
CA GLU A 169 -14.89 -14.33 1.50
C GLU A 169 -14.69 -15.37 0.40
N LEU A 170 -13.43 -15.78 0.15
CA LEU A 170 -13.07 -16.68 -0.95
C LEU A 170 -13.14 -18.15 -0.53
N ALA A 171 -12.52 -18.47 0.59
CA ALA A 171 -12.30 -19.83 1.07
C ALA A 171 -13.07 -20.15 2.38
N GLY A 172 -13.88 -19.22 2.89
CA GLY A 172 -14.74 -19.39 4.05
C GLY A 172 -14.11 -18.97 5.39
N PRO A 173 -14.87 -18.99 6.50
CA PRO A 173 -14.49 -18.35 7.77
C PRO A 173 -13.14 -18.79 8.37
N GLY A 174 -12.71 -20.02 8.08
CA GLY A 174 -11.42 -20.54 8.54
C GLY A 174 -10.20 -19.85 7.91
N ALA A 175 -10.37 -19.16 6.78
CA ALA A 175 -9.29 -18.45 6.08
C ALA A 175 -9.11 -16.99 6.57
N ARG A 176 -9.73 -16.62 7.69
CA ARG A 176 -9.64 -15.26 8.23
C ARG A 176 -8.19 -14.85 8.54
N GLY A 177 -7.87 -13.61 8.19
CA GLY A 177 -6.52 -13.05 8.31
C GLY A 177 -5.64 -13.28 7.08
N GLY A 178 -6.15 -13.99 6.06
CA GLY A 178 -5.61 -13.96 4.71
C GLY A 178 -6.28 -12.90 3.84
N PHE A 179 -5.54 -12.39 2.86
CA PHE A 179 -6.05 -11.45 1.87
C PHE A 179 -5.45 -11.79 0.50
N LEU A 180 -6.19 -11.50 -0.56
CA LEU A 180 -5.73 -11.56 -1.93
C LEU A 180 -5.71 -10.13 -2.47
N VAL A 181 -4.57 -9.71 -3.04
CA VAL A 181 -4.35 -8.34 -3.53
C VAL A 181 -3.98 -8.38 -5.00
N ALA A 182 -4.63 -7.53 -5.79
CA ALA A 182 -4.28 -7.28 -7.18
C ALA A 182 -3.17 -6.23 -7.29
N THR A 183 -2.38 -6.28 -8.38
CA THR A 183 -1.41 -5.25 -8.76
C THR A 183 -0.29 -5.00 -7.72
N ASP A 184 0.14 -6.03 -7.00
CA ASP A 184 1.36 -5.93 -6.19
C ASP A 184 2.57 -5.93 -7.12
N LYS A 185 3.35 -4.84 -7.06
CA LYS A 185 4.54 -4.65 -7.89
C LYS A 185 5.68 -5.63 -7.59
N ASN A 186 5.64 -6.29 -6.42
CA ASN A 186 6.62 -7.31 -6.05
C ASN A 186 5.96 -8.40 -5.18
N PRO A 187 5.26 -9.36 -5.80
CA PRO A 187 4.50 -10.40 -5.10
C PRO A 187 5.37 -11.55 -4.56
N TYR A 188 6.69 -11.51 -4.81
CA TYR A 188 7.63 -12.57 -4.40
C TYR A 188 8.39 -12.22 -3.12
N GLN A 189 8.39 -10.95 -2.72
CA GLN A 189 9.17 -10.51 -1.58
C GLN A 189 8.62 -9.23 -0.95
N GLY A 190 8.38 -9.32 0.35
CA GLY A 190 8.45 -8.20 1.26
C GLY A 190 7.43 -8.35 2.36
N TRP A 191 7.30 -7.31 3.16
CA TRP A 191 6.17 -7.14 4.04
C TRP A 191 5.19 -6.17 3.41
N ARG A 192 3.90 -6.32 3.69
CA ARG A 192 2.86 -5.38 3.29
C ARG A 192 2.07 -4.94 4.49
N LEU A 193 1.85 -3.64 4.59
CA LEU A 193 0.95 -3.06 5.58
C LEU A 193 -0.36 -2.75 4.89
N ILE A 194 -1.42 -3.46 5.28
CA ILE A 194 -2.78 -3.21 4.81
C ILE A 194 -3.45 -2.26 5.79
N LEU A 195 -4.01 -1.16 5.27
CA LEU A 195 -4.70 -0.15 6.05
C LEU A 195 -6.19 -0.12 5.74
N PRO A 196 -7.06 -0.12 6.77
CA PRO A 196 -8.51 -0.12 6.58
C PRO A 196 -8.95 1.18 5.93
N GLU A 197 -9.93 1.18 5.04
CA GLU A 197 -10.52 2.36 4.41
C GLU A 197 -10.77 3.50 5.41
N THR A 198 -10.58 4.76 4.97
CA THR A 198 -10.82 5.92 5.83
C THR A 198 -12.30 6.00 6.26
N ASN A 199 -13.20 5.59 5.37
CA ASN A 199 -14.63 5.45 5.63
C ASN A 199 -15.13 4.19 4.93
N PRO A 200 -15.06 3.02 5.58
CA PRO A 200 -15.41 1.76 4.95
C PRO A 200 -16.90 1.71 4.65
N ARG A 201 -17.25 1.29 3.43
CA ARG A 201 -18.66 1.07 3.05
C ARG A 201 -19.32 -0.03 3.87
N ASP A 202 -18.54 -1.05 4.24
CA ASP A 202 -18.94 -2.14 5.13
C ASP A 202 -17.97 -2.23 6.32
N PRO A 203 -18.43 -1.99 7.56
CA PRO A 203 -17.60 -2.11 8.76
C PRO A 203 -16.98 -3.50 8.97
N HIS A 204 -17.60 -4.56 8.45
CA HIS A 204 -17.08 -5.92 8.54
C HIS A 204 -15.98 -6.20 7.50
N ARG A 205 -15.87 -5.35 6.48
CA ARG A 205 -14.90 -5.48 5.38
C ARG A 205 -14.14 -4.17 5.20
N PRO A 206 -13.39 -3.74 6.23
CA PRO A 206 -12.77 -2.42 6.19
C PRO A 206 -11.60 -2.35 5.21
N TYR A 207 -11.16 -3.45 4.60
CA TYR A 207 -9.94 -3.48 3.79
C TYR A 207 -10.18 -3.55 2.29
N SER A 208 -11.40 -3.72 1.78
CA SER A 208 -11.65 -4.01 0.35
C SER A 208 -11.05 -2.96 -0.60
N ASN A 209 -11.18 -1.67 -0.27
CA ASN A 209 -10.50 -0.54 -0.94
C ASN A 209 -9.44 0.11 -0.04
N GLY A 210 -8.89 -0.68 0.87
CA GLY A 210 -7.82 -0.28 1.77
C GLY A 210 -6.56 0.11 1.01
N LEU A 211 -5.58 0.64 1.76
CA LEU A 211 -4.28 0.97 1.20
C LEU A 211 -3.31 -0.17 1.51
N VAL A 212 -2.67 -0.72 0.49
CA VAL A 212 -1.54 -1.66 0.64
C VAL A 212 -0.25 -0.88 0.50
N VAL A 213 0.62 -0.96 1.49
CA VAL A 213 1.90 -0.26 1.50
C VAL A 213 3.03 -1.25 1.65
N GLN A 214 4.09 -1.07 0.86
CA GLN A 214 5.31 -1.85 1.02
C GLN A 214 6.01 -1.50 2.32
N VAL A 215 6.38 -2.54 3.06
CA VAL A 215 7.21 -2.44 4.25
C VAL A 215 8.54 -3.10 3.90
N ASP A 216 9.59 -2.30 3.94
CA ASP A 216 10.96 -2.75 3.85
C ASP A 216 11.38 -3.22 5.24
N THR A 217 11.79 -4.48 5.35
CA THR A 217 12.46 -4.97 6.55
C THR A 217 13.75 -4.17 6.71
N PRO A 218 13.95 -3.39 7.79
CA PRO A 218 15.28 -2.87 8.06
C PRO A 218 16.19 -4.09 8.24
N SER A 219 17.24 -4.19 7.42
CA SER A 219 18.27 -5.21 7.64
C SER A 219 18.81 -5.04 9.06
N LEU A 220 19.06 -6.14 9.76
CA LEU A 220 19.67 -6.13 11.10
C LEU A 220 20.99 -5.33 11.13
N GLU A 221 21.68 -5.18 9.99
CA GLU A 221 22.86 -4.34 9.82
C GLU A 221 22.60 -2.82 9.91
N SER A 222 21.38 -2.35 9.71
CA SER A 222 21.04 -0.92 9.74
C SER A 222 20.66 -0.41 11.13
N ALA A 223 20.56 -1.29 12.13
CA ALA A 223 20.29 -0.90 13.52
C ALA A 223 21.56 -0.47 14.29
N GLY A 224 22.72 -0.51 13.63
CA GLY A 224 24.04 -0.21 14.22
C GLY A 224 24.82 0.94 13.58
N LYS A 225 24.17 1.87 12.87
CA LYS A 225 24.82 3.10 12.38
C LYS A 225 24.02 4.35 12.75
#